data_AF-W2Q0Y6-F1
#
_entry.id   AF-W2Q0Y6-F1
#
_cell.length_a   1.000
_cell.length_b   1.000
_cell.length_c   1.000
_cell.angle_alpha   90.00
_cell.angle_beta   90.00
_cell.angle_gamma   90.00
#
_symmetry.space_group_name_H-M   'P 1'
#
loop_
_entity.id
_entity.type
_entity.pdbx_description
1 polymer ?
#
loop_
_entity_poly.entity_id
_entity_poly.type
_entity_poly.pdbx_seq_one_letter_code
_entity_poly.pdbx_strand_id
1 'polypeptide(L)'
;MVAVVADNMETNKAIARRVHVPLVGCAAHRFNLARIAKLKQNGCDLKPVPFHEFHWSGCYKMLQRFEGVRPSLHLFRDDCGADRDIPAGASPTDFRRVALVDLIPSVSKQRKIAALLDETTAFDVITGTLQRDDITVAAVRDIFDIVLDDYDGI
;
A
#
# COMPACT_ATOMS: atom_id res chain seq x y z
N MET A 1 -24.02 -25.11 -0.55
CA MET A 1 -24.15 -23.94 0.36
C MET A 1 -23.85 -22.69 -0.44
N VAL A 2 -24.73 -21.69 -0.41
CA VAL A 2 -24.54 -20.40 -1.13
C VAL A 2 -24.13 -19.35 -0.10
N ALA A 3 -23.07 -18.58 -0.40
CA ALA A 3 -22.54 -17.53 0.46
C ALA A 3 -22.15 -16.32 -0.38
N VAL A 4 -22.20 -15.12 0.21
CA VAL A 4 -21.66 -13.90 -0.41
C VAL A 4 -20.20 -13.78 0.01
N VAL A 5 -19.29 -13.62 -0.94
CA VAL A 5 -17.89 -13.28 -0.67
C VAL A 5 -17.68 -11.82 -1.03
N ALA A 6 -17.49 -10.96 -0.04
CA ALA A 6 -17.33 -9.52 -0.25
C ALA A 6 -16.51 -8.88 0.87
N ASP A 7 -16.10 -7.63 0.69
CA ASP A 7 -15.44 -6.89 1.76
C ASP A 7 -16.38 -6.70 2.97
N ASN A 8 -15.81 -6.31 4.12
CA ASN A 8 -16.56 -6.17 5.36
C ASN A 8 -17.29 -4.82 5.46
N MET A 9 -17.64 -4.20 4.33
CA MET A 9 -18.36 -2.94 4.29
C MET A 9 -19.79 -3.10 4.81
N GLU A 10 -20.32 -2.09 5.51
CA GLU A 10 -21.68 -2.11 6.06
C GLU A 10 -22.75 -2.39 5.01
N THR A 11 -22.56 -1.90 3.78
CA THR A 11 -23.45 -2.18 2.64
C THR A 11 -23.51 -3.68 2.33
N ASN A 12 -22.35 -4.35 2.24
CA ASN A 12 -22.28 -5.79 1.93
C ASN A 12 -22.82 -6.65 3.07
N LYS A 13 -22.56 -6.28 4.32
CA LYS A 13 -23.21 -6.89 5.50
C LYS A 13 -24.73 -6.73 5.46
N ALA A 14 -25.21 -5.57 5.05
CA ALA A 14 -26.64 -5.28 5.00
C ALA A 14 -27.34 -6.02 3.84
N ILE A 15 -26.66 -6.23 2.71
CA ILE A 15 -27.14 -7.06 1.59
C ILE A 15 -27.23 -8.52 2.05
N ALA A 16 -26.14 -9.08 2.59
CA ALA A 16 -26.10 -10.48 3.05
C ALA A 16 -27.20 -10.79 4.07
N ARG A 17 -27.43 -9.88 5.04
CA ARG A 17 -28.53 -9.98 6.00
C ARG A 17 -29.91 -9.99 5.36
N ARG A 18 -30.14 -9.15 4.34
CA ARG A 18 -31.43 -9.05 3.63
C ARG A 18 -31.73 -10.26 2.75
N VAL A 19 -30.71 -10.87 2.17
CA VAL A 19 -30.87 -12.08 1.35
C VAL A 19 -30.75 -13.38 2.16
N HIS A 20 -30.55 -13.28 3.49
CA HIS A 20 -30.42 -14.41 4.42
C HIS A 20 -29.32 -15.42 4.04
N VAL A 21 -28.20 -14.94 3.50
CA VAL A 21 -27.03 -15.78 3.20
C VAL A 21 -25.82 -15.39 4.06
N PRO A 22 -24.94 -16.34 4.41
CA PRO A 22 -23.72 -16.03 5.12
C PRO A 22 -22.80 -15.12 4.28
N LEU A 23 -22.17 -14.15 4.94
CA LEU A 23 -21.13 -13.30 4.37
C LEU A 23 -19.75 -13.84 4.77
N VAL A 24 -18.94 -14.20 3.77
CA VAL A 24 -17.52 -14.50 3.94
C VAL A 24 -16.74 -13.23 3.59
N GLY A 25 -15.95 -12.74 4.54
CA GLY A 25 -15.15 -11.54 4.34
C GLY A 25 -14.03 -11.75 3.31
N CYS A 26 -13.79 -10.75 2.47
CA CYS A 26 -12.75 -10.77 1.45
C CYS A 26 -11.36 -11.02 2.06
N ALA A 27 -10.70 -12.10 1.62
CA ALA A 27 -9.36 -12.49 2.06
C ALA A 27 -8.31 -11.42 1.71
N ALA A 28 -8.33 -10.91 0.47
CA ALA A 28 -7.41 -9.86 0.02
C ALA A 28 -7.56 -8.57 0.84
N HIS A 29 -8.79 -8.20 1.24
CA HIS A 29 -9.02 -7.04 2.09
C HIS A 29 -8.43 -7.23 3.50
N ARG A 30 -8.67 -8.38 4.13
CA ARG A 30 -8.11 -8.72 5.45
C ARG A 30 -6.58 -8.72 5.44
N PHE A 31 -6.01 -9.30 4.38
CA PHE A 31 -4.57 -9.34 4.17
C PHE A 31 -3.97 -7.93 4.01
N ASN A 32 -4.63 -7.06 3.25
CA ASN A 32 -4.20 -5.68 3.08
C ASN A 32 -4.22 -4.88 4.40
N LEU A 33 -5.18 -5.14 5.29
CA LEU A 33 -5.21 -4.51 6.62
C LEU A 33 -4.01 -4.94 7.48
N ALA A 34 -3.65 -6.23 7.45
CA ALA A 34 -2.47 -6.75 8.14
C ALA A 34 -1.18 -6.11 7.60
N ARG A 35 -1.05 -6.00 6.27
CA ARG A 35 0.06 -5.28 5.62
C ARG A 35 0.19 -3.83 6.09
N ILE A 36 -0.91 -3.08 6.15
CA ILE A 36 -0.91 -1.68 6.62
C ILE A 36 -0.47 -1.60 8.09
N ALA A 37 -0.92 -2.52 8.94
CA ALA A 37 -0.51 -2.58 10.34
C ALA A 37 1.01 -2.83 10.46
N LYS A 38 1.56 -3.78 9.67
CA LYS A 38 3.00 -4.07 9.65
C LYS A 38 3.84 -2.90 9.18
N LEU A 39 3.41 -2.22 8.11
CA LEU A 39 4.11 -1.02 7.61
C LEU A 39 4.20 0.09 8.66
N LYS A 40 3.14 0.27 9.48
CA LYS A 40 3.16 1.21 10.60
C LYS A 40 4.13 0.78 11.71
N GLN A 41 4.21 -0.51 12.01
CA GLN A 41 5.16 -1.04 13.01
C GLN A 41 6.62 -0.85 12.58
N ASN A 42 6.92 -0.98 11.29
CA ASN A 42 8.27 -0.79 10.74
C ASN A 42 8.72 0.68 10.65
N GLY A 43 7.94 1.63 11.20
CA GLY A 43 8.28 3.05 11.23
C GLY A 43 8.20 3.75 9.87
N CYS A 44 7.39 3.22 8.95
CA CYS A 44 7.10 3.89 7.70
C CYS A 44 6.08 5.01 7.92
N ASP A 45 6.55 6.24 8.14
CA ASP A 45 5.72 7.44 8.32
C ASP A 45 5.13 7.96 6.98
N LEU A 46 5.46 7.33 5.86
CA LEU A 46 5.02 7.74 4.54
C LEU A 46 3.52 7.49 4.40
N LYS A 47 2.75 8.57 4.34
CA LYS A 47 1.32 8.50 4.06
C LYS A 47 1.12 8.27 2.57
N PRO A 48 0.41 7.20 2.15
CA PRO A 48 0.04 7.03 0.76
C PRO A 48 -0.81 8.21 0.31
N VAL A 49 -0.40 8.87 -0.77
CA VAL A 49 -1.24 9.84 -1.46
C VAL A 49 -2.41 9.06 -2.07
N PRO A 50 -3.68 9.32 -1.69
CA PRO A 50 -4.81 8.61 -2.24
C PRO A 50 -4.93 8.91 -3.74
N PHE A 51 -4.69 7.91 -4.58
CA PHE A 51 -5.01 7.98 -6.00
C PHE A 51 -6.36 7.27 -6.20
N HIS A 52 -7.31 7.95 -6.83
CA HIS A 52 -8.73 7.57 -6.92
C HIS A 52 -9.05 6.34 -7.80
N GLU A 53 -8.13 5.39 -7.97
CA GLU A 53 -8.39 4.26 -8.88
C GLU A 53 -8.35 2.87 -8.23
N PHE A 54 -7.55 2.60 -7.19
CA PHE A 54 -7.58 1.27 -6.55
C PHE A 54 -7.24 1.33 -5.05
N HIS A 55 -8.24 1.07 -4.21
CA HIS A 55 -8.16 1.11 -2.74
C HIS A 55 -7.07 0.21 -2.10
N TRP A 56 -6.45 -0.70 -2.85
CA TRP A 56 -5.58 -1.75 -2.29
C TRP A 56 -4.09 -1.63 -2.63
N SER A 57 -3.64 -0.56 -3.30
CA SER A 57 -2.22 -0.44 -3.72
C SER A 57 -1.56 0.93 -3.46
N GLY A 58 -2.02 1.68 -2.45
CA GLY A 58 -1.49 3.02 -2.14
C GLY A 58 0.00 3.05 -1.74
N CYS A 59 0.41 2.27 -0.74
CA CYS A 59 1.80 2.31 -0.25
C CYS A 59 2.77 1.56 -1.16
N TYR A 60 2.41 0.36 -1.62
CA TYR A 60 3.27 -0.46 -2.49
C TYR A 60 3.63 0.27 -3.80
N LYS A 61 2.63 0.82 -4.50
CA LYS A 61 2.87 1.59 -5.73
C LYS A 61 3.66 2.86 -5.48
N MET A 62 3.54 3.48 -4.31
CA MET A 62 4.38 4.64 -3.93
C MET A 62 5.85 4.22 -3.83
N LEU A 63 6.15 3.10 -3.16
CA LEU A 63 7.50 2.57 -3.05
C LEU A 63 8.07 2.14 -4.40
N GLN A 64 7.27 1.48 -5.26
CA GLN A 64 7.67 1.14 -6.62
C GLN A 64 8.02 2.38 -7.47
N ARG A 65 7.21 3.43 -7.39
CA ARG A 65 7.47 4.71 -8.08
C ARG A 65 8.76 5.34 -7.58
N PHE A 66 8.99 5.31 -6.27
CA PHE A 66 10.22 5.83 -5.70
C PHE A 66 11.45 5.10 -6.26
N GLU A 67 11.45 3.76 -6.28
CA GLU A 67 12.54 2.97 -6.87
C GLU A 67 12.71 3.24 -8.38
N GLY A 68 11.63 3.52 -9.12
CA GLY A 68 11.72 3.93 -10.52
C GLY A 68 12.42 5.28 -10.74
N VAL A 69 12.22 6.24 -9.85
CA VAL A 69 12.83 7.59 -9.92
C VAL A 69 14.20 7.64 -9.24
N ARG A 70 14.49 6.71 -8.33
CA ARG A 70 15.73 6.64 -7.54
C ARG A 70 17.02 6.79 -8.37
N PRO A 71 17.19 6.13 -9.54
CA PRO A 71 18.38 6.29 -10.36
C PRO A 71 18.60 7.74 -10.81
N SER A 72 17.52 8.50 -11.01
CA SER A 72 17.56 9.89 -11.50
C SER A 72 17.72 10.93 -10.40
N LEU A 73 17.65 10.54 -9.11
CA LEU A 73 17.74 11.49 -7.99
C LEU A 73 19.07 12.26 -7.94
N HIS A 74 20.15 11.70 -8.51
CA HIS A 74 21.44 12.39 -8.59
C HIS A 74 21.38 13.67 -9.42
N LEU A 75 20.45 13.78 -10.38
CA LEU A 75 20.29 14.96 -11.22
C LEU A 75 19.77 16.17 -10.44
N PHE A 76 19.06 15.93 -9.34
CA PHE A 76 18.39 16.95 -8.54
C PHE A 76 19.15 17.28 -7.25
N ARG A 77 20.38 16.77 -7.10
CA ARG A 77 21.16 16.91 -5.86
C ARG A 77 21.56 18.35 -5.55
N ASP A 78 21.65 19.17 -6.58
CA ASP A 78 22.06 20.57 -6.49
C ASP A 78 20.87 21.54 -6.68
N ASP A 79 19.63 21.03 -6.78
CA ASP A 79 18.41 21.83 -6.92
C ASP A 79 17.96 22.41 -5.58
N CYS A 80 18.71 23.42 -5.14
CA CYS A 80 18.48 24.16 -3.90
C CYS A 80 17.43 25.29 -4.06
N GLY A 81 16.94 25.53 -5.27
CA GLY A 81 15.96 26.58 -5.55
C GLY A 81 14.51 26.12 -5.34
N ALA A 82 13.68 27.00 -4.80
CA ALA A 82 12.23 26.87 -4.91
C ALA A 82 11.78 27.15 -6.35
N ASP A 83 10.59 26.66 -6.70
CA ASP A 83 9.99 26.92 -8.01
C ASP A 83 9.81 28.43 -8.22
N ARG A 84 10.10 28.89 -9.44
CA ARG A 84 10.01 30.33 -9.77
C ARG A 84 8.56 30.75 -10.02
N ASP A 85 7.71 29.80 -10.42
CA ASP A 85 6.33 30.06 -10.82
C ASP A 85 5.33 29.68 -9.71
N ILE A 86 5.44 30.36 -8.57
CA ILE A 86 4.49 30.21 -7.46
C ILE A 86 3.35 31.22 -7.61
N PRO A 87 2.09 30.78 -7.79
CA PRO A 87 0.95 31.69 -7.85
C PRO A 87 0.83 32.56 -6.60
N ALA A 88 0.44 33.83 -6.75
CA ALA A 88 0.29 34.78 -5.64
C ALA A 88 -0.68 34.32 -4.54
N GLY A 89 -1.62 33.41 -4.87
CA GLY A 89 -2.57 32.79 -3.92
C GLY A 89 -2.18 31.41 -3.40
N ALA A 90 -0.97 30.92 -3.66
CA ALA A 90 -0.54 29.59 -3.24
C ALA A 90 -0.43 29.48 -1.71
N SER A 91 -0.85 28.32 -1.18
CA SER A 91 -0.79 28.02 0.26
C SER A 91 0.62 28.26 0.83
N PRO A 92 0.76 28.70 2.10
CA PRO A 92 2.04 28.73 2.80
C PRO A 92 2.76 27.36 2.84
N THR A 93 2.01 26.27 2.69
CA THR A 93 2.52 24.88 2.70
C THR A 93 2.68 24.29 1.29
N ASP A 94 2.68 25.11 0.24
CA ASP A 94 2.86 24.63 -1.14
C ASP A 94 4.25 24.02 -1.31
N PHE A 95 4.32 22.79 -1.81
CA PHE A 95 5.56 22.05 -2.03
C PHE A 95 6.50 22.74 -3.01
N ARG A 96 5.98 23.58 -3.91
CA ARG A 96 6.77 24.40 -4.84
C ARG A 96 7.66 25.44 -4.14
N ARG A 97 7.37 25.75 -2.87
CA ARG A 97 8.19 26.64 -2.03
C ARG A 97 9.39 25.95 -1.38
N VAL A 98 9.45 24.62 -1.43
CA VAL A 98 10.53 23.81 -0.84
C VAL A 98 11.52 23.45 -1.94
N ALA A 99 12.81 23.51 -1.64
CA ALA A 99 13.84 23.10 -2.58
C ALA A 99 13.73 21.60 -2.84
N LEU A 100 13.91 21.18 -4.10
CA LEU A 100 13.76 19.78 -4.47
C LEU A 100 14.75 18.89 -3.71
N VAL A 101 15.98 19.38 -3.47
CA VAL A 101 17.00 18.68 -2.68
C VAL A 101 16.53 18.34 -1.26
N ASP A 102 15.71 19.19 -0.63
CA ASP A 102 15.20 18.99 0.73
C ASP A 102 14.09 17.91 0.77
N LEU A 103 13.48 17.63 -0.37
CA LEU A 103 12.47 16.58 -0.53
C LEU A 103 13.10 15.21 -0.82
N ILE A 104 14.37 15.14 -1.21
CA ILE A 104 15.07 13.89 -1.50
C ILE A 104 15.34 13.13 -0.19
N PRO A 105 14.83 11.89 -0.03
CA PRO A 105 15.12 11.11 1.17
C PRO A 105 16.62 10.82 1.30
N SER A 106 17.15 10.86 2.53
CA SER A 106 18.53 10.48 2.80
C SER A 106 18.83 9.06 2.34
N VAL A 107 20.09 8.75 2.01
CA VAL A 107 20.53 7.41 1.57
C VAL A 107 20.07 6.30 2.54
N SER A 108 20.08 6.58 3.85
CA SER A 108 19.58 5.66 4.87
C SER A 108 18.07 5.42 4.76
N LYS A 109 17.26 6.46 4.51
CA LYS A 109 15.82 6.34 4.25
C LYS A 109 15.55 5.61 2.93
N GLN A 110 16.33 5.86 1.89
CA GLN A 110 16.22 5.14 0.60
C GLN A 110 16.47 3.65 0.78
N ARG A 111 17.49 3.25 1.55
CA ARG A 111 17.72 1.83 1.88
C ARG A 111 16.56 1.20 2.63
N LYS A 112 15.96 1.93 3.58
CA LYS A 112 14.75 1.46 4.28
C LYS A 112 13.57 1.30 3.32
N ILE A 113 13.37 2.24 2.40
CA ILE A 113 12.34 2.16 1.35
C ILE A 113 12.55 0.92 0.47
N ALA A 114 13.78 0.65 0.05
CA ALA A 114 14.11 -0.52 -0.76
C ALA A 114 13.83 -1.83 -0.02
N ALA A 115 14.25 -1.94 1.25
CA ALA A 115 13.96 -3.11 2.09
C ALA A 115 12.44 -3.31 2.29
N LEU A 116 11.71 -2.22 2.55
CA LEU A 116 10.25 -2.27 2.66
C LEU A 116 9.57 -2.66 1.34
N LEU A 117 10.11 -2.26 0.20
CA LEU A 117 9.57 -2.64 -1.10
C LEU A 117 9.75 -4.14 -1.35
N ASP A 118 10.91 -4.69 -0.99
CA ASP A 118 11.19 -6.11 -1.12
C ASP A 118 10.21 -6.94 -0.27
N GLU A 119 10.06 -6.58 1.02
CA GLU A 119 9.07 -7.18 1.92
C GLU A 119 7.63 -7.06 1.38
N THR A 120 7.27 -5.89 0.82
CA THR A 120 5.91 -5.67 0.33
C THR A 120 5.61 -6.30 -1.02
N THR A 121 6.62 -6.73 -1.77
CA THR A 121 6.44 -7.44 -3.04
C THR A 121 5.86 -8.82 -2.83
N ALA A 122 6.29 -9.55 -1.80
CA ALA A 122 5.68 -10.82 -1.41
C ALA A 122 4.18 -10.66 -1.13
N PHE A 123 3.81 -9.57 -0.43
CA PHE A 123 2.41 -9.28 -0.14
C PHE A 123 1.58 -8.97 -1.41
N ASP A 124 2.17 -8.31 -2.41
CA ASP A 124 1.48 -8.02 -3.68
C ASP A 124 1.16 -9.31 -4.44
N VAL A 125 2.12 -10.23 -4.53
CA VAL A 125 1.96 -11.56 -5.15
C VAL A 125 0.86 -12.38 -4.45
N ILE A 126 0.85 -12.37 -3.11
CA ILE A 126 -0.18 -13.05 -2.32
C ILE A 126 -1.55 -12.43 -2.58
N THR A 127 -1.66 -11.09 -2.58
CA THR A 127 -2.94 -10.44 -2.90
C THR A 127 -3.43 -10.73 -4.31
N GLY A 128 -2.53 -10.82 -5.30
CA GLY A 128 -2.87 -11.22 -6.66
C GLY A 128 -3.41 -12.65 -6.70
N THR A 129 -2.78 -13.57 -5.96
CA THR A 129 -3.25 -14.96 -5.85
C THR A 129 -4.62 -15.06 -5.20
N LEU A 130 -4.86 -14.31 -4.11
CA LEU A 130 -6.14 -14.28 -3.39
C LEU A 130 -7.29 -13.66 -4.21
N GLN A 131 -6.99 -12.92 -5.27
CA GLN A 131 -7.98 -12.28 -6.14
C GLN A 131 -8.35 -13.09 -7.37
N ARG A 132 -7.68 -14.23 -7.60
CA ARG A 132 -8.04 -15.11 -8.71
C ARG A 132 -9.44 -15.67 -8.51
N ASP A 133 -10.17 -15.83 -9.61
CA ASP A 133 -11.53 -16.37 -9.65
C ASP A 133 -11.57 -17.89 -9.45
N ASP A 134 -10.45 -18.58 -9.67
CA ASP A 134 -10.30 -20.03 -9.55
C ASP A 134 -9.81 -20.52 -8.17
N ILE A 135 -9.70 -19.64 -7.18
CA ILE A 135 -9.19 -20.01 -5.85
C ILE A 135 -10.27 -20.60 -4.94
N THR A 136 -9.92 -21.65 -4.21
CA THR A 136 -10.80 -22.26 -3.20
C THR A 136 -10.57 -21.70 -1.80
N VAL A 137 -11.56 -21.81 -0.92
CA VAL A 137 -11.41 -21.40 0.49
C VAL A 137 -10.33 -22.22 1.23
N ALA A 138 -10.12 -23.47 0.81
CA ALA A 138 -9.02 -24.30 1.33
C ALA A 138 -7.66 -23.74 0.92
N ALA A 139 -7.48 -23.43 -0.37
CA ALA A 139 -6.24 -22.82 -0.86
C ALA A 139 -5.97 -21.44 -0.22
N VAL A 140 -7.02 -20.65 0.03
CA VAL A 140 -6.89 -19.40 0.80
C VAL A 140 -6.34 -19.68 2.18
N ARG A 141 -6.83 -20.70 2.88
CA ARG A 141 -6.33 -21.10 4.20
C ARG A 141 -4.87 -21.52 4.14
N ASP A 142 -4.49 -22.37 3.18
CA ASP A 142 -3.10 -22.81 3.00
C ASP A 142 -2.15 -21.61 2.81
N ILE A 143 -2.57 -20.60 2.03
CA ILE A 143 -1.81 -19.35 1.86
C ILE A 143 -1.65 -18.60 3.18
N PHE A 144 -2.72 -18.50 3.99
CA PHE A 144 -2.62 -17.85 5.31
C PHE A 144 -1.73 -18.64 6.26
N ASP A 145 -1.77 -19.97 6.25
CA ASP A 145 -0.92 -20.80 7.10
C ASP A 145 0.56 -20.64 6.70
N ILE A 146 0.89 -20.59 5.40
CA ILE A 146 2.25 -20.27 4.92
C ILE A 146 2.70 -18.88 5.38
N VAL A 147 1.82 -17.88 5.27
CA VAL A 147 2.15 -16.51 5.71
C VAL A 147 2.28 -16.45 7.23
N LEU A 148 1.56 -17.26 7.98
CA LEU A 148 1.76 -17.32 9.44
C LEU A 148 3.11 -17.97 9.74
N ASP A 149 3.46 -19.09 9.10
CA ASP A 149 4.77 -19.74 9.30
C ASP A 149 5.95 -18.82 8.95
N ASP A 150 5.86 -18.05 7.86
CA ASP A 150 6.90 -17.11 7.43
C ASP A 150 7.05 -15.90 8.37
N TYR A 151 6.04 -15.61 9.19
CA TYR A 151 5.99 -14.40 10.03
C TYR A 151 5.75 -14.69 11.53
N ASP A 152 5.63 -15.96 11.94
CA ASP A 152 5.51 -16.44 13.33
C ASP A 152 6.89 -16.35 14.01
N GLY A 153 7.28 -15.13 14.35
CA GLY A 153 8.55 -14.86 15.03
C GLY A 153 8.91 -13.39 15.20
N ILE A 154 8.02 -12.46 14.84
CA ILE A 154 8.23 -10.99 14.96
C ILE A 154 7.13 -10.36 15.81
#